data_AF-A0A178APR0-F1
#
_entry.id   AF-A0A178APR0-F1
#
_cell.length_a   1.000
_cell.length_b   1.000
_cell.length_c   1.000
_cell.angle_alpha   90.00
_cell.angle_beta   90.00
_cell.angle_gamma   90.00
#
_symmetry.space_group_name_H-M   'P 1'
#
loop_
_entity.id
_entity.type
_entity.pdbx_description
1 polymer ?
#
loop_
_entity_poly.entity_id
_entity_poly.type
_entity_poly.pdbx_seq_one_letter_code
_entity_poly.pdbx_strand_id
1 'polypeptide(L)'
;MSTQIQIPLAKSLLPLLGTTALSTYGLLLSYQNITRLQQYEEQSEKAAEWSNTAAERLHKTRTTQTSGTVSLLFSFLTPLILTYSSTPTVLISASAANAIILLVARNHMAAFWNEKVQTRVPFVQKFNDAVRGSETVVQILGALCGCWVVAGLGWVGMGAGWI
;
A
#
# COMPACT_ATOMS: atom_id res chain seq x y z
N MET A 1 -0.85 -1.91 -40.85
CA MET A 1 0.27 -1.72 -39.90
C MET A 1 -0.19 -0.64 -38.93
N SER A 2 -0.77 -1.00 -37.78
CA SER A 2 -1.24 0.01 -36.83
C SER A 2 -0.01 0.59 -36.12
N THR A 3 0.20 1.89 -36.27
CA THR A 3 1.21 2.62 -35.51
C THR A 3 0.84 2.50 -34.04
N GLN A 4 1.54 1.65 -33.29
CA GLN A 4 1.32 1.59 -31.84
C GLN A 4 1.72 2.93 -31.26
N ILE A 5 0.73 3.70 -30.81
CA ILE A 5 0.94 4.96 -30.11
C ILE A 5 1.69 4.62 -28.83
N GLN A 6 2.98 4.94 -28.76
CA GLN A 6 3.76 4.82 -27.54
C GLN A 6 3.66 6.14 -26.76
N ILE A 7 3.40 6.03 -25.46
CA ILE A 7 3.45 7.20 -24.58
C ILE A 7 4.93 7.44 -24.22
N PRO A 8 5.49 8.63 -24.49
CA PRO A 8 6.88 8.92 -24.13
C PRO A 8 7.08 8.82 -22.63
N LEU A 9 8.20 8.20 -22.21
CA LEU A 9 8.56 8.06 -20.79
C LEU A 9 8.52 9.42 -20.05
N ALA A 10 8.94 10.50 -20.71
CA ALA A 10 8.93 11.85 -20.16
C ALA A 10 7.53 12.29 -19.67
N LYS A 11 6.46 11.90 -20.37
CA LYS A 11 5.06 12.19 -19.96
C LYS A 11 4.61 11.34 -18.77
N SER A 12 5.29 10.23 -18.50
CA SER A 12 5.00 9.29 -17.41
C SER A 12 5.93 9.46 -16.20
N LEU A 13 6.98 10.27 -16.28
CA LEU A 13 7.97 10.41 -15.20
C LEU A 13 7.34 10.88 -13.89
N LEU A 14 6.51 11.92 -13.94
CA LEU A 14 5.89 12.49 -12.74
C LEU A 14 5.04 11.46 -11.97
N PRO A 15 4.05 10.78 -12.60
CA PRO A 15 3.28 9.77 -11.88
C PRO A 15 4.12 8.59 -11.43
N LEU A 16 5.09 8.11 -12.22
CA LEU A 16 5.94 6.98 -11.86
C LEU A 16 6.87 7.30 -10.68
N LEU A 17 7.54 8.46 -10.69
CA LEU A 17 8.39 8.87 -9.57
C LEU A 17 7.57 9.12 -8.30
N GLY A 18 6.40 9.73 -8.44
CA GLY A 18 5.49 9.98 -7.32
C GLY A 18 5.02 8.69 -6.65
N THR A 19 4.57 7.71 -7.43
CA THR A 19 4.14 6.41 -6.89
C THR A 19 5.30 5.63 -6.32
N THR A 20 6.49 5.64 -6.96
CA THR A 20 7.69 5.02 -6.39
C THR A 20 8.05 5.62 -5.04
N ALA A 21 8.20 6.95 -4.94
CA ALA A 21 8.60 7.63 -3.72
C ALA A 21 7.63 7.37 -2.56
N LEU A 22 6.32 7.48 -2.82
CA LEU A 22 5.29 7.25 -1.82
C LEU A 22 5.22 5.76 -1.42
N SER A 23 5.43 4.83 -2.36
CA SER A 23 5.51 3.39 -2.07
C SER A 23 6.73 3.07 -1.20
N THR A 24 7.90 3.64 -1.50
CA THR A 24 9.11 3.50 -0.67
C THR A 24 8.90 4.02 0.74
N TYR A 25 8.30 5.20 0.89
CA TYR A 25 7.98 5.75 2.21
C TYR A 25 7.03 4.82 2.99
N GLY A 26 5.98 4.31 2.33
CA GLY A 26 5.07 3.33 2.91
C GLY A 26 5.79 2.06 3.38
N LEU A 27 6.71 1.52 2.57
CA LEU A 27 7.49 0.33 2.92
C LEU A 27 8.40 0.55 4.14
N LEU A 28 9.08 1.70 4.20
CA LEU A 28 9.91 2.06 5.35
C LEU A 28 9.06 2.16 6.62
N LEU A 29 7.88 2.74 6.53
CA LEU A 29 6.96 2.86 7.66
C LEU A 29 6.42 1.48 8.08
N SER A 30 6.00 0.64 7.13
CA SER A 30 5.58 -0.74 7.39
C SER A 30 6.69 -1.54 8.08
N TYR A 31 7.92 -1.44 7.61
CA TYR A 31 9.08 -2.08 8.25
C TYR A 31 9.22 -1.65 9.71
N GLN A 32 9.21 -0.34 9.99
CA GLN A 32 9.30 0.15 11.36
C GLN A 32 8.15 -0.35 12.25
N ASN A 33 6.92 -0.38 11.73
CA ASN A 33 5.75 -0.83 12.49
C ASN A 33 5.83 -2.33 12.80
N ILE A 34 6.17 -3.15 11.81
CA ILE A 34 6.35 -4.60 11.98
C ILE A 34 7.45 -4.87 13.02
N THR A 35 8.60 -4.21 12.92
CA THR A 35 9.69 -4.37 13.90
C THR A 35 9.28 -3.96 15.31
N ARG A 36 8.44 -2.93 15.47
CA ARG A 36 7.89 -2.53 16.78
C ARG A 36 6.90 -3.56 17.31
N LEU A 37 6.02 -4.12 16.46
CA LEU A 37 5.05 -5.14 16.83
C LEU A 37 5.72 -6.46 17.21
N GLN A 38 6.77 -6.86 16.49
CA GLN A 38 7.53 -8.07 16.75
C GLN A 38 8.15 -8.13 18.16
N GLN A 39 8.41 -6.97 18.79
CA GLN A 39 8.91 -6.92 20.18
C GLN A 39 7.88 -7.42 21.19
N TYR A 40 6.60 -7.49 20.80
CA TYR A 40 5.49 -7.92 21.64
C TYR A 40 4.86 -9.23 21.14
N GLU A 41 5.48 -9.89 20.15
CA GLU A 41 4.91 -11.06 19.49
C GLU A 41 4.78 -12.23 20.46
N GLU A 42 5.83 -12.52 21.23
CA GLU A 42 5.84 -13.64 22.19
C GLU A 42 4.77 -13.46 23.27
N GLN A 43 4.60 -12.25 23.80
CA GLN A 43 3.55 -11.95 24.78
C GLN A 43 2.16 -12.07 24.15
N SER A 44 2.02 -11.68 22.88
CA SER A 44 0.76 -11.79 22.14
C SER A 44 0.41 -13.25 21.84
N GLU A 45 1.39 -14.09 21.53
CA GLU A 45 1.22 -15.53 21.35
C GLU A 45 0.82 -16.22 22.65
N LYS A 46 1.49 -15.93 23.76
CA LYS A 46 1.10 -16.43 25.07
C LYS A 46 -0.33 -16.00 25.43
N ALA A 47 -0.70 -14.75 25.17
CA ALA A 47 -2.08 -14.30 25.39
C ALA A 47 -3.09 -15.04 24.49
N ALA A 48 -2.71 -15.38 23.26
CA ALA A 48 -3.54 -16.12 22.31
C ALA A 48 -3.80 -17.57 22.72
N GLU A 49 -2.89 -18.21 23.46
CA GLU A 49 -3.10 -19.56 24.01
C GLU A 49 -4.29 -19.63 24.98
N TRP A 50 -4.55 -18.54 25.71
CA TRP A 50 -5.57 -18.48 26.75
C TRP A 50 -6.80 -17.64 26.37
N SER A 51 -6.79 -16.99 25.20
CA SER A 51 -7.90 -16.11 24.77
C SER A 51 -8.09 -16.13 23.27
N ASN A 52 -9.28 -16.57 22.83
CA ASN A 52 -9.70 -16.52 21.43
C ASN A 52 -9.66 -15.09 20.86
N THR A 53 -9.96 -14.08 21.68
CA THR A 53 -9.89 -12.67 21.27
C THR A 53 -8.45 -12.23 21.01
N ALA A 54 -7.51 -12.65 21.85
CA ALA A 54 -6.09 -12.37 21.64
C ALA A 54 -5.56 -13.09 20.37
N ALA A 55 -5.95 -14.35 20.17
CA ALA A 55 -5.62 -15.11 18.96
C ALA A 55 -6.15 -14.43 17.68
N GLU A 56 -7.42 -13.99 17.68
CA GLU A 56 -8.00 -13.28 16.55
C GLU A 56 -7.28 -11.95 16.27
N ARG A 57 -6.93 -11.18 17.30
CA ARG A 57 -6.19 -9.91 17.14
C ARG A 57 -4.78 -10.13 16.63
N LEU A 58 -4.08 -11.16 17.11
CA LEU A 58 -2.76 -11.54 16.61
C LEU A 58 -2.83 -11.92 15.13
N HIS A 59 -3.81 -12.75 14.76
CA HIS A 59 -4.03 -13.13 13.37
C HIS A 59 -4.32 -11.92 12.48
N LYS A 60 -5.25 -11.05 12.89
CA LYS A 60 -5.57 -9.80 12.16
C LYS A 60 -4.36 -8.88 12.04
N THR A 61 -3.54 -8.77 13.07
CA THR A 61 -2.30 -7.98 13.03
C THR A 61 -1.38 -8.50 11.93
N ARG A 62 -1.10 -9.81 11.91
CA ARG A 62 -0.23 -10.44 10.90
C ARG A 62 -0.77 -10.28 9.49
N THR A 63 -2.06 -10.59 9.26
CA THR A 63 -2.65 -10.56 7.92
C THR A 63 -2.79 -9.14 7.36
N THR A 64 -3.14 -8.17 8.19
CA THR A 64 -3.24 -6.76 7.76
C THR A 64 -1.87 -6.14 7.48
N GLN A 65 -0.86 -6.38 8.33
CA GLN A 65 0.51 -5.91 8.07
C GLN A 65 1.10 -6.55 6.80
N THR A 66 0.85 -7.84 6.60
CA THR A 66 1.33 -8.57 5.41
C THR A 66 0.68 -8.04 4.14
N SER A 67 -0.66 -7.98 4.10
CA SER A 67 -1.40 -7.51 2.91
C SER A 67 -1.07 -6.05 2.55
N GLY A 68 -0.94 -5.17 3.55
CA GLY A 68 -0.49 -3.79 3.34
C GLY A 68 0.91 -3.72 2.75
N THR A 69 1.87 -4.45 3.33
CA THR A 69 3.26 -4.45 2.89
C THR A 69 3.42 -5.05 1.49
N VAL A 70 2.76 -6.18 1.19
CA VAL A 70 2.79 -6.80 -0.14
C VAL A 70 2.21 -5.86 -1.21
N SER A 71 1.14 -5.14 -0.89
CA SER A 71 0.53 -4.18 -1.82
C SER A 71 1.45 -2.98 -2.09
N LEU A 72 2.14 -2.48 -1.07
CA LEU A 72 3.16 -1.44 -1.22
C LEU A 72 4.35 -1.92 -2.06
N LEU A 73 4.81 -3.17 -1.87
CA LEU A 73 5.87 -3.76 -2.68
C LEU A 73 5.45 -3.86 -4.15
N PHE A 74 4.22 -4.31 -4.42
CA PHE A 74 3.69 -4.39 -5.77
C PHE A 74 3.64 -3.01 -6.45
N SER A 75 3.17 -1.99 -5.72
CA SER A 75 3.14 -0.60 -6.17
C SER A 75 4.54 0.01 -6.35
N PHE A 76 5.53 -0.38 -5.55
CA PHE A 76 6.92 0.03 -5.72
C PHE A 76 7.57 -0.58 -6.96
N LEU A 77 7.32 -1.86 -7.24
CA LEU A 77 7.92 -2.58 -8.36
C LEU A 77 7.28 -2.21 -9.70
N THR A 78 6.00 -1.87 -9.72
CA THR A 78 5.28 -1.58 -10.98
C THR A 78 5.98 -0.48 -11.80
N PRO A 79 6.32 0.70 -11.26
CA PRO A 79 6.99 1.75 -12.02
C PRO A 79 8.33 1.32 -12.62
N LEU A 80 9.11 0.49 -11.92
CA LEU A 80 10.40 -0.03 -12.39
C LEU A 80 10.25 -0.93 -13.62
N ILE A 81 9.12 -1.62 -13.73
CA ILE A 81 8.78 -2.44 -14.89
C ILE A 81 8.31 -1.53 -16.04
N LEU A 82 7.50 -0.52 -15.74
CA LEU A 82 6.90 0.37 -16.75
C LEU A 82 7.89 1.35 -17.39
N THR A 83 9.07 1.58 -16.81
CA THR A 83 10.09 2.50 -17.34
C THR A 83 10.72 2.07 -18.67
N TYR A 84 10.68 0.77 -19.02
CA TYR A 84 11.45 0.25 -20.16
C TYR A 84 10.75 0.35 -21.51
N SER A 85 9.42 0.19 -21.56
CA SER A 85 8.57 0.43 -22.73
C SER A 85 7.17 -0.05 -22.36
N SER A 86 6.17 0.82 -22.43
CA SER A 86 4.79 0.41 -22.15
C SER A 86 3.83 1.10 -23.09
N THR A 87 3.01 0.29 -23.76
CA THR A 87 1.89 0.77 -24.55
C THR A 87 0.85 1.41 -23.61
N PRO A 88 -0.02 2.31 -24.12
CA PRO A 88 -1.12 2.86 -23.34
C PRO A 88 -1.92 1.78 -22.61
N THR A 89 -2.22 0.67 -23.28
CA THR A 89 -2.95 -0.46 -22.68
C THR A 89 -2.25 -1.05 -21.46
N VAL A 90 -0.92 -1.23 -21.52
CA VAL A 90 -0.14 -1.76 -20.39
C VAL A 90 -0.14 -0.77 -19.23
N LEU A 91 0.10 0.52 -19.50
CA LEU A 91 0.10 1.57 -18.48
C LEU A 91 -1.25 1.68 -17.77
N ILE A 92 -2.34 1.70 -18.54
CA ILE A 92 -3.71 1.78 -18.03
C ILE A 92 -4.04 0.53 -17.21
N SER A 93 -3.72 -0.66 -17.73
CA SER A 93 -3.99 -1.92 -17.02
C SER A 93 -3.21 -2.03 -15.71
N ALA A 94 -1.93 -1.65 -15.73
CA ALA A 94 -1.09 -1.63 -14.53
C ALA A 94 -1.60 -0.62 -13.49
N SER A 95 -2.08 0.55 -13.94
CA SER A 95 -2.68 1.57 -13.07
C SER A 95 -3.95 1.05 -12.38
N ALA A 96 -4.84 0.41 -13.14
CA ALA A 96 -6.08 -0.16 -12.61
C ALA A 96 -5.80 -1.30 -11.63
N ALA A 97 -4.87 -2.20 -11.98
CA ALA A 97 -4.45 -3.30 -11.11
C ALA A 97 -3.90 -2.78 -9.77
N ASN A 98 -3.00 -1.78 -9.81
CA ASN A 98 -2.46 -1.19 -8.59
C ASN A 98 -3.53 -0.51 -7.75
N ALA A 99 -4.40 0.29 -8.37
CA ALA A 99 -5.50 0.95 -7.66
C ALA A 99 -6.39 -0.07 -6.93
N ILE A 100 -6.76 -1.18 -7.59
CA ILE A 100 -7.58 -2.24 -7.00
C ILE A 100 -6.85 -2.90 -5.82
N ILE A 101 -5.59 -3.34 -6.03
CA ILE A 101 -4.80 -4.01 -4.99
C ILE A 101 -4.65 -3.11 -3.75
N LEU A 102 -4.30 -1.84 -3.95
CA LEU A 102 -4.13 -0.86 -2.88
C LEU A 102 -5.45 -0.56 -2.17
N LEU A 103 -6.57 -0.46 -2.90
CA LEU A 103 -7.89 -0.23 -2.31
C LEU A 103 -8.34 -1.42 -1.44
N VAL A 104 -8.13 -2.65 -1.93
CA VAL A 104 -8.44 -3.86 -1.17
C VAL A 104 -7.61 -3.93 0.11
N ALA A 105 -6.29 -3.72 0.00
CA ALA A 105 -5.40 -3.72 1.16
C ALA A 105 -5.74 -2.59 2.15
N ARG A 106 -6.02 -1.38 1.65
CA ARG A 106 -6.47 -0.26 2.46
C ARG A 106 -7.72 -0.63 3.25
N ASN A 107 -8.73 -1.18 2.60
CA ASN A 107 -10.00 -1.50 3.26
C ASN A 107 -9.81 -2.62 4.29
N HIS A 108 -9.01 -3.65 3.97
CA HIS A 108 -8.68 -4.71 4.90
C HIS A 108 -7.92 -4.19 6.14
N MET A 109 -6.92 -3.33 5.94
CA MET A 109 -6.19 -2.70 7.04
C MET A 109 -7.06 -1.71 7.83
N ALA A 110 -7.85 -0.85 7.18
CA ALA A 110 -8.67 0.17 7.82
C ALA A 110 -9.77 -0.44 8.73
N ALA A 111 -10.25 -1.64 8.39
CA ALA A 111 -11.20 -2.37 9.22
C ALA A 111 -10.62 -2.75 10.60
N PHE A 112 -9.29 -2.88 10.70
CA PHE A 112 -8.60 -3.25 11.93
C PHE A 112 -7.84 -2.08 12.56
N TRP A 113 -7.03 -1.35 11.79
CA TRP A 113 -6.19 -0.23 12.22
C TRP A 113 -6.96 1.09 12.17
N ASN A 114 -7.81 1.33 13.17
CA ASN A 114 -8.50 2.60 13.36
C ASN A 114 -8.70 2.88 14.84
N GLU A 115 -8.92 4.15 15.18
CA GLU A 115 -9.06 4.63 16.56
C GLU A 115 -10.25 4.01 17.31
N LYS A 116 -11.27 3.48 16.60
CA LYS A 116 -12.43 2.84 17.22
C LYS A 116 -12.15 1.40 17.66
N VAL A 117 -11.22 0.72 16.98
CA VAL A 117 -10.91 -0.71 17.18
C VAL A 117 -9.59 -0.92 17.93
N GLN A 118 -8.64 0.00 17.77
CA GLN A 118 -7.32 -0.07 18.38
C GLN A 118 -7.27 0.71 19.68
N THR A 119 -7.15 -0.03 20.78
CA THR A 119 -6.96 0.56 22.11
C THR A 119 -5.48 0.88 22.30
N ARG A 120 -5.18 2.16 22.54
CA ARG A 120 -3.84 2.59 22.95
C ARG A 120 -3.60 2.18 24.39
N VAL A 121 -2.50 1.50 24.67
CA VAL A 121 -2.21 0.96 25.99
C VAL A 121 -1.24 1.89 26.72
N PRO A 122 -1.57 2.37 27.94
CA PRO A 122 -0.65 3.18 28.73
C PRO A 122 0.70 2.46 28.93
N PHE A 123 1.81 3.22 28.89
CA PHE A 123 3.17 2.74 29.14
C PHE A 123 3.76 1.76 28.11
N VAL A 124 3.07 1.44 27.02
CA VAL A 124 3.58 0.59 25.93
C VAL A 124 3.82 1.43 24.66
N GLN A 125 4.73 2.39 24.75
CA GLN A 125 4.90 3.45 23.75
C GLN A 125 5.18 2.91 22.33
N LYS A 126 6.11 1.95 22.20
CA LYS A 126 6.48 1.39 20.89
C LYS A 126 5.31 0.67 20.21
N PHE A 127 4.45 0.00 20.99
CA PHE A 127 3.22 -0.59 20.48
C PHE A 127 2.26 0.50 19.98
N ASN A 128 2.03 1.54 20.78
CA ASN A 128 1.16 2.66 20.37
C ASN A 128 1.69 3.43 19.16
N ASP A 129 3.02 3.50 19.00
CA ASP A 129 3.66 4.10 17.83
C ASP A 129 3.47 3.19 16.59
N ALA A 130 3.51 1.87 16.76
CA ALA A 130 3.21 0.93 15.67
C ALA A 130 1.74 1.00 15.24
N VAL A 131 0.80 1.16 16.19
CA VAL A 131 -0.62 1.38 15.90
C VAL A 131 -0.80 2.64 15.05
N ARG A 132 -0.26 3.78 15.50
CA ARG A 132 -0.32 5.07 14.77
C ARG A 132 0.35 4.99 13.40
N GLY A 133 1.50 4.33 13.32
CA GLY A 133 2.18 4.08 12.07
C GLY A 133 1.33 3.24 11.11
N SER A 134 0.58 2.26 11.61
CA SER A 134 -0.27 1.40 10.79
C SER A 134 -1.50 2.14 10.26
N GLU A 135 -2.09 3.03 11.07
CA GLU A 135 -3.12 3.98 10.61
C GLU A 135 -2.57 4.90 9.51
N THR A 136 -1.32 5.34 9.63
CA THR A 136 -0.65 6.13 8.59
C THR A 136 -0.42 5.31 7.31
N VAL A 137 -0.06 4.03 7.42
CA VAL A 137 0.04 3.12 6.26
C VAL A 137 -1.31 3.00 5.54
N VAL A 138 -2.43 2.93 6.25
CA VAL A 138 -3.78 2.95 5.65
C VAL A 138 -3.99 4.20 4.81
N GLN A 139 -3.57 5.37 5.30
CA GLN A 139 -3.66 6.63 4.56
C GLN A 139 -2.77 6.61 3.31
N ILE A 140 -1.53 6.12 3.43
CA ILE A 140 -0.58 5.98 2.31
C ILE A 140 -1.15 5.06 1.22
N LEU A 141 -1.73 3.92 1.58
CA LEU A 141 -2.40 3.02 0.63
C LEU A 141 -3.52 3.73 -0.14
N GLY A 142 -4.32 4.55 0.55
CA GLY A 142 -5.36 5.37 -0.08
C GLY A 142 -4.81 6.45 -1.00
N ALA A 143 -3.75 7.15 -0.58
CA ALA A 143 -3.08 8.14 -1.40
C ALA A 143 -2.48 7.51 -2.67
N LEU A 144 -1.78 6.37 -2.54
CA LEU A 144 -1.25 5.62 -3.69
C LEU A 144 -2.35 5.15 -4.62
N CYS A 145 -3.47 4.66 -4.09
CA CYS A 145 -4.64 4.31 -4.90
C CYS A 145 -5.11 5.52 -5.73
N GLY A 146 -5.23 6.69 -5.10
CA GLY A 146 -5.54 7.94 -5.79
C GLY A 146 -4.51 8.31 -6.86
N CYS A 147 -3.21 8.21 -6.56
CA CYS A 147 -2.14 8.46 -7.52
C CYS A 147 -2.23 7.55 -8.75
N TRP A 148 -2.48 6.26 -8.57
CA TRP A 148 -2.63 5.32 -9.68
C TRP A 148 -3.88 5.58 -10.51
N VAL A 149 -5.01 5.96 -9.89
CA VAL A 149 -6.22 6.37 -10.62
C VAL A 149 -5.94 7.60 -11.48
N VAL A 150 -5.33 8.64 -10.90
CA VAL A 150 -4.99 9.88 -11.63
C VAL A 150 -4.02 9.60 -12.77
N ALA A 151 -2.99 8.78 -12.54
CA ALA A 151 -2.05 8.37 -13.58
C ALA A 151 -2.75 7.61 -14.72
N GLY A 152 -3.63 6.66 -14.38
CA GLY A 152 -4.43 5.90 -15.34
C GLY A 152 -5.29 6.78 -16.23
N LEU A 153 -6.00 7.76 -15.64
CA LEU A 153 -6.79 8.74 -16.39
C LEU A 153 -5.92 9.60 -17.32
N GLY A 154 -4.74 10.00 -16.85
CA GLY A 154 -3.76 10.71 -17.68
C GLY A 154 -3.33 9.88 -18.89
N TRP A 155 -3.01 8.59 -18.69
CA TRP A 155 -2.64 7.69 -19.78
C TRP A 155 -3.80 7.39 -20.74
N VAL A 156 -5.05 7.32 -20.25
CA VAL A 156 -6.25 7.24 -21.12
C VAL A 156 -6.33 8.46 -22.04
N GLY A 157 -6.22 9.68 -21.47
CA GLY A 157 -6.26 10.92 -22.25
C GLY A 157 -5.17 10.99 -23.31
N MET A 158 -3.94 10.58 -22.96
CA MET A 158 -2.83 10.52 -23.92
C MET A 158 -3.04 9.46 -25.01
N GLY A 159 -3.55 8.28 -24.64
CA GLY A 159 -3.85 7.21 -25.60
C GLY A 159 -4.97 7.56 -26.59
N ALA A 160 -5.92 8.40 -26.15
CA ALA A 160 -7.01 8.92 -26.98
C ALA A 160 -6.62 10.18 -27.78
N GLY A 161 -5.42 10.75 -27.55
CA GLY A 161 -4.95 11.97 -28.21
C GLY A 161 -5.57 13.28 -27.70
N TRP A 162 -6.14 13.28 -26.49
CA TRP A 162 -6.74 14.48 -25.88
C TRP A 162 -5.71 15.45 -25.31
N ILE A 163 -4.54 14.93 -24.89
CA ILE A 163 -3.40 15.63 -24.25
C ILE A 163 -2.06 14.95 -24.64
#